data_AF-A0A662YA56-F1
#
_entry.id   AF-A0A662YA56-F1
#
_cell.length_a   1.000
_cell.length_b   1.000
_cell.length_c   1.000
_cell.angle_alpha   90.00
_cell.angle_beta   90.00
_cell.angle_gamma   90.00
#
_symmetry.space_group_name_H-M   'P 1'
#
loop_
_entity.id
_entity.type
_entity.pdbx_description
1 polymer ?
#
loop_
_entity_poly.entity_id
_entity_poly.type
_entity_poly.pdbx_seq_one_letter_code
_entity_poly.pdbx_strand_id
1 'polypeptide(L)'
;GRLPTRMLLLDPKHLIGDGSVALTDEFVGIHGGMGVCYESGIASDLSQSKVDSITRSVLQILQLDMQSMAFVDAMGQPRVSDSISLPATDMAKRDVYEITQVFKLTESGFRWADGVGEENFQRIPAGQPIGFIGSGESQPFAVGYDAHIVFPKIPALWKIGS
;
A
#
# COMPACT_ATOMS: atom_id res chain seq x y z
N GLY A 1 0.44 10.82 23.30
CA GLY A 1 1.47 11.27 22.33
C GLY A 1 0.95 12.50 21.61
N ARG A 2 1.80 13.49 21.36
CA ARG A 2 1.43 14.63 20.49
C ARG A 2 1.39 14.10 19.05
N LEU A 3 0.27 14.28 18.37
CA LEU A 3 0.16 14.03 16.93
C LEU A 3 1.18 14.93 16.20
N PRO A 4 1.81 14.47 15.09
CA PRO A 4 2.89 15.18 14.41
C PRO A 4 2.46 16.49 13.71
N THR A 5 1.21 16.91 13.87
CA THR A 5 0.64 18.11 13.29
C THR A 5 -0.19 18.86 14.35
N ARG A 6 -0.12 20.19 14.35
CA ARG A 6 -0.97 21.06 15.19
C ARG A 6 -2.43 21.11 14.71
N MET A 7 -2.71 20.65 13.50
CA MET A 7 -4.01 20.76 12.86
C MET A 7 -4.53 19.37 12.50
N LEU A 8 -5.73 19.06 12.99
CA LEU A 8 -6.48 17.85 12.68
C LEU A 8 -7.76 18.27 11.96
N LEU A 9 -7.88 17.87 10.70
CA LEU A 9 -9.11 18.04 9.92
C LEU A 9 -9.87 16.71 9.94
N LEU A 10 -11.09 16.74 10.46
CA LEU A 10 -12.00 15.60 10.47
C LEU A 10 -13.17 15.92 9.53
N ASP A 11 -13.62 14.93 8.76
CA ASP A 11 -14.77 15.02 7.87
C ASP A 11 -15.91 14.09 8.33
N PRO A 12 -16.58 14.38 9.46
CA PRO A 12 -17.60 13.51 10.02
C PRO A 12 -18.89 13.44 9.20
N LYS A 13 -19.02 14.30 8.18
CA LYS A 13 -20.19 14.37 7.29
C LYS A 13 -19.86 13.85 5.89
N HIS A 14 -18.67 13.30 5.70
CA HIS A 14 -18.18 12.79 4.42
C HIS A 14 -18.33 13.82 3.28
N LEU A 15 -18.17 15.11 3.59
CA LEU A 15 -18.32 16.20 2.61
C LEU A 15 -17.26 16.12 1.51
N ILE A 16 -16.12 15.50 1.79
CA ILE A 16 -15.11 15.19 0.78
C ILE A 16 -15.69 14.19 -0.24
N GLY A 17 -16.46 13.20 0.20
CA GLY A 17 -17.11 12.21 -0.68
C GLY A 17 -18.54 12.57 -1.10
N ASP A 18 -18.89 13.85 -1.20
CA ASP A 18 -20.25 14.34 -1.51
C ASP A 18 -21.35 13.72 -0.62
N GLY A 19 -21.06 13.62 0.68
CA GLY A 19 -21.95 13.04 1.68
C GLY A 19 -21.90 11.51 1.77
N SER A 20 -21.07 10.84 0.97
CA SER A 20 -20.86 9.39 1.02
C SER A 20 -19.51 9.03 1.63
N VAL A 21 -19.45 7.94 2.39
CA VAL A 21 -18.17 7.35 2.80
C VAL A 21 -17.42 6.96 1.54
N ALA A 22 -16.32 7.65 1.27
CA ALA A 22 -15.41 7.34 0.17
C ALA A 22 -14.05 7.03 0.75
N LEU A 23 -13.47 5.90 0.33
CA LEU A 23 -12.04 5.68 0.47
C LEU A 23 -11.28 6.66 -0.44
N THR A 24 -10.02 6.95 -0.10
CA THR A 24 -9.22 7.94 -0.83
C THR A 24 -9.11 7.61 -2.32
N ASP A 25 -9.07 6.33 -2.68
CA ASP A 25 -9.09 5.83 -4.05
C ASP A 25 -10.44 6.01 -4.75
N GLU A 26 -11.55 5.77 -4.05
CA GLU A 26 -12.90 6.04 -4.57
C GLU A 26 -13.12 7.53 -4.86
N PHE A 27 -12.66 8.41 -3.97
CA PHE A 27 -12.73 9.87 -4.16
C PHE A 27 -11.89 10.33 -5.36
N VAL A 28 -10.64 9.85 -5.47
CA VAL A 28 -9.74 10.18 -6.59
C VAL A 28 -10.29 9.66 -7.92
N GLY A 29 -10.86 8.44 -7.92
CA GLY A 29 -11.47 7.84 -9.09
C GLY A 29 -12.65 8.67 -9.65
N ILE A 30 -13.43 9.30 -8.78
CA ILE A 30 -14.58 10.13 -9.16
C ILE A 30 -14.14 11.51 -9.69
N HIS A 31 -13.17 12.15 -9.05
CA HIS A 31 -12.84 13.56 -9.33
C HIS A 31 -11.68 13.76 -10.31
N GLY A 32 -11.03 12.67 -10.73
CA GLY A 32 -9.81 12.72 -11.52
C GLY A 32 -8.61 13.12 -10.67
N GLY A 33 -7.52 12.37 -10.80
CA GLY A 33 -6.29 12.60 -10.03
C GLY A 33 -5.46 11.32 -9.93
N MET A 34 -4.32 11.41 -9.24
CA MET A 34 -3.49 10.26 -8.92
C MET A 34 -3.57 9.99 -7.41
N GLY A 35 -4.02 8.78 -7.06
CA GLY A 35 -4.07 8.32 -5.68
C GLY A 35 -2.82 7.50 -5.37
N VAL A 36 -2.19 7.78 -4.23
CA VAL A 36 -1.08 6.97 -3.72
C VAL A 36 -1.52 6.30 -2.43
N CYS A 37 -1.58 4.97 -2.45
CA CYS A 37 -1.72 4.19 -1.22
C CYS A 37 -0.31 3.95 -0.65
N TYR A 38 -0.02 4.57 0.49
CA TYR A 38 1.25 4.39 1.19
C TYR A 38 1.05 3.47 2.41
N GLU A 39 1.56 2.24 2.30
CA GLU A 39 1.52 1.27 3.38
C GLU A 39 2.69 1.51 4.35
N SER A 40 2.39 2.04 5.54
CA SER A 40 3.40 2.42 6.54
C SER A 40 3.91 1.26 7.41
N GLY A 41 3.33 0.06 7.26
CA GLY A 41 3.62 -1.12 8.06
C GLY A 41 2.67 -1.28 9.24
N ILE A 42 3.13 -1.89 10.34
CA ILE A 42 2.25 -2.31 11.43
C ILE A 42 1.65 -1.09 12.17
N ALA A 43 0.32 -1.00 12.19
CA ALA A 43 -0.40 0.13 12.78
C ALA A 43 -0.13 0.35 14.29
N SER A 44 0.24 -0.69 15.03
CA SER A 44 0.58 -0.58 16.46
C SER A 44 2.00 -0.07 16.71
N ASP A 45 2.88 -0.01 15.69
CA ASP A 45 4.22 0.53 15.83
C ASP A 45 4.19 2.07 15.75
N LEU A 46 4.08 2.69 16.92
CA LEU A 46 4.11 4.15 17.10
C LEU A 46 5.47 4.66 17.57
N SER A 47 6.55 3.89 17.33
CA SER A 47 7.90 4.32 17.69
C SER A 47 8.30 5.60 16.95
N GLN A 48 9.10 6.45 17.60
CA GLN A 48 9.56 7.69 16.98
C GLN A 48 10.35 7.43 15.69
N SER A 49 11.14 6.36 15.66
CA SER A 49 11.88 5.93 14.46
C SER A 49 10.95 5.61 13.29
N LYS A 50 9.80 4.96 13.54
CA LYS A 50 8.78 4.70 12.53
C LYS A 50 8.15 6.00 12.02
N VAL A 51 7.75 6.88 12.94
CA VAL A 51 7.17 8.19 12.60
C VAL A 51 8.13 9.02 11.74
N ASP A 52 9.40 9.09 12.12
CA ASP A 52 10.43 9.84 11.39
C ASP A 52 10.70 9.24 10.00
N SER A 53 10.65 7.92 9.88
CA SER A 53 10.83 7.20 8.61
C SER A 53 9.66 7.47 7.65
N ILE A 54 8.42 7.40 8.13
CA ILE A 54 7.22 7.72 7.34
C ILE A 54 7.27 9.19 6.91
N THR A 55 7.57 10.10 7.83
CA THR A 55 7.64 11.54 7.54
C THR A 55 8.67 11.83 6.45
N ARG A 56 9.87 11.26 6.56
CA ARG A 56 10.92 11.40 5.54
C ARG A 56 10.48 10.84 4.18
N SER A 57 9.85 9.68 4.16
CA SER A 57 9.38 9.04 2.93
C SER A 57 8.31 9.88 2.23
N VAL A 58 7.33 10.41 2.98
CA VAL A 58 6.28 11.29 2.43
C VAL A 58 6.88 12.58 1.88
N LEU A 59 7.81 13.22 2.58
CA LEU A 59 8.48 14.43 2.08
C LEU A 59 9.27 14.16 0.80
N GLN A 60 9.93 13.00 0.68
CA GLN A 60 10.62 12.60 -0.54
C GLN A 60 9.66 12.36 -1.71
N ILE A 61 8.51 11.73 -1.46
CA ILE A 61 7.46 11.55 -2.48
C ILE A 61 6.98 12.91 -2.99
N LEU A 62 6.62 13.82 -2.08
CA LEU A 62 6.15 15.17 -2.45
C LEU A 62 7.20 15.96 -3.23
N GLN A 63 8.47 15.86 -2.86
CA GLN A 63 9.54 16.55 -3.56
C GLN A 63 9.75 15.99 -4.97
N LEU A 64 9.79 14.67 -5.14
CA LEU A 64 9.93 14.05 -6.46
C LEU A 64 8.75 14.41 -7.36
N ASP A 65 7.53 14.44 -6.80
CA ASP A 65 6.34 14.88 -7.50
C ASP A 65 6.50 16.34 -7.97
N MET A 66 6.87 17.25 -7.06
CA MET A 66 7.14 18.66 -7.38
C MET A 66 8.26 18.85 -8.41
N GLN A 67 9.30 18.01 -8.42
CA GLN A 67 10.36 18.05 -9.41
C GLN A 67 9.93 17.53 -10.79
N SER A 68 8.91 16.66 -10.83
CA SER A 68 8.36 16.12 -12.07
C SER A 68 7.30 17.02 -12.70
N MET A 69 6.75 17.98 -11.93
CA MET A 69 5.85 19.00 -12.44
C MET A 69 6.61 20.13 -13.14
N ALA A 70 6.29 20.37 -14.41
CA ALA A 70 6.66 21.61 -15.08
C ALA A 70 5.89 22.77 -14.44
N PHE A 71 6.56 23.60 -13.64
CA PHE A 71 5.95 24.84 -13.16
C PHE A 71 5.70 25.73 -14.38
N VAL A 72 4.44 25.97 -14.71
CA VAL A 72 4.05 26.92 -15.76
C VAL A 72 3.39 28.14 -15.14
N ASP A 73 3.62 29.33 -15.68
CA ASP A 73 2.91 30.53 -15.26
C ASP A 73 1.48 30.57 -15.82
N ALA A 74 0.73 31.63 -15.50
CA ALA A 74 -0.65 31.82 -15.99
C ALA A 74 -0.75 31.93 -17.52
N MET A 75 0.37 32.07 -18.24
CA MET A 75 0.49 32.10 -19.69
C MET A 75 0.99 30.76 -20.26
N GLY A 76 1.15 29.72 -19.43
CA GLY A 76 1.66 28.41 -19.82
C GLY A 76 3.17 28.34 -20.03
N GLN A 77 3.93 29.37 -19.64
CA GLN A 77 5.38 29.41 -19.82
C GLN A 77 6.12 28.76 -18.63
N PRO A 78 7.16 27.95 -18.87
CA PRO A 78 7.93 27.33 -17.79
C PRO A 78 8.55 28.37 -16.85
N ARG A 79 8.20 28.33 -15.57
CA ARG A 79 8.89 29.04 -14.49
C ARG A 79 10.13 28.25 -14.09
N VAL A 80 11.29 28.85 -14.30
CA VAL A 80 12.56 28.34 -13.75
C VAL A 80 12.49 28.55 -12.23
N SER A 81 12.19 27.49 -11.48
CA SER A 81 12.30 27.50 -10.03
C SER A 81 13.74 27.18 -9.66
N ASP A 82 14.34 27.98 -8.77
CA ASP A 82 15.63 27.67 -8.16
C ASP A 82 15.51 26.30 -7.47
N SER A 83 16.20 25.30 -8.02
CA SER A 83 16.05 23.91 -7.63
C SER A 83 16.56 23.70 -6.20
N ILE A 84 15.66 23.35 -5.27
CA ILE A 84 16.06 22.77 -3.99
C ILE A 84 16.76 21.44 -4.30
N SER A 85 18.09 21.50 -4.28
CA SER A 85 18.98 20.38 -4.57
C SER A 85 19.17 19.58 -3.29
N LEU A 86 18.30 18.60 -3.04
CA LEU A 86 18.64 17.54 -2.09
C LEU A 86 19.55 16.53 -2.81
N PRO A 87 20.50 15.89 -2.10
CA PRO A 87 21.45 14.97 -2.71
C PRO A 87 20.70 13.94 -3.53
N ALA A 88 21.13 13.77 -4.79
CA ALA A 88 20.62 12.75 -5.69
C ALA A 88 20.66 11.41 -4.94
N THR A 89 19.51 10.98 -4.46
CA THR A 89 19.38 9.64 -3.94
C THR A 89 19.43 8.79 -5.19
N ASP A 90 20.50 8.01 -5.33
CA ASP A 90 20.63 6.97 -6.34
C ASP A 90 19.25 6.30 -6.41
N MET A 91 18.54 6.48 -7.53
CA MET A 91 17.23 5.86 -7.70
C MET A 91 17.50 4.37 -7.85
N ALA A 92 17.73 3.73 -6.72
CA ALA A 92 18.01 2.32 -6.62
C ALA A 92 16.97 1.58 -7.44
N LYS A 93 17.44 0.62 -8.23
CA LYS A 93 16.59 -0.24 -9.06
C LYS A 93 15.41 -0.70 -8.20
N ARG A 94 14.21 -0.23 -8.53
CA ARG A 94 13.00 -0.51 -7.73
C ARG A 94 12.42 -1.84 -8.20
N ASP A 95 12.17 -2.74 -7.27
CA ASP A 95 11.37 -3.92 -7.53
C ASP A 95 9.90 -3.51 -7.59
N VAL A 96 9.24 -3.83 -8.70
CA VAL A 96 7.83 -3.53 -8.94
C VAL A 96 7.08 -4.85 -9.02
N TYR A 97 5.98 -4.94 -8.27
CA TYR A 97 5.13 -6.12 -8.21
C TYR A 97 3.74 -5.81 -8.74
N GLU A 98 3.14 -6.80 -9.40
CA GLU A 98 1.76 -6.75 -9.87
C GLU A 98 0.95 -7.83 -9.15
N ILE A 99 -0.27 -7.49 -8.71
CA ILE A 99 -1.18 -8.46 -8.12
C ILE A 99 -1.73 -9.33 -9.25
N THR A 100 -1.25 -10.57 -9.32
CA THR A 100 -1.68 -11.55 -10.33
C THR A 100 -2.92 -12.34 -9.90
N GLN A 101 -3.06 -12.61 -8.59
CA GLN A 101 -4.15 -13.40 -8.06
C GLN A 101 -4.49 -13.01 -6.62
N VAL A 102 -5.77 -13.07 -6.29
CA VAL A 102 -6.29 -12.96 -4.92
C VAL A 102 -7.06 -14.25 -4.62
N PHE A 103 -6.80 -14.87 -3.49
CA PHE A 103 -7.62 -15.99 -3.01
C PHE A 103 -8.55 -15.52 -1.91
N LYS A 104 -9.82 -15.93 -1.98
CA LYS A 104 -10.84 -15.60 -0.99
C LYS A 104 -11.06 -16.76 -0.05
N LEU A 105 -11.28 -16.45 1.21
CA LEU A 105 -11.60 -17.45 2.22
C LEU A 105 -13.07 -17.86 2.07
N THR A 106 -13.28 -19.17 1.95
CA THR A 106 -14.59 -19.80 1.87
C THR A 106 -14.97 -20.42 3.22
N GLU A 107 -16.23 -20.83 3.36
CA GLU A 107 -16.71 -21.55 4.55
C GLU A 107 -15.96 -22.87 4.79
N SER A 108 -15.36 -23.43 3.74
CA SER A 108 -14.54 -24.64 3.85
C SER A 108 -13.22 -24.41 4.61
N GLY A 109 -12.85 -23.15 4.88
CA GLY A 109 -11.64 -22.79 5.62
C GLY A 109 -10.38 -22.81 4.76
N PHE A 110 -9.30 -22.28 5.35
CA PHE A 110 -7.98 -22.22 4.75
C PHE A 110 -6.93 -22.48 5.83
N ARG A 111 -5.79 -23.05 5.42
CA ARG A 111 -4.61 -23.17 6.26
C ARG A 111 -3.38 -22.83 5.44
N TRP A 112 -2.49 -22.00 5.99
CA TRP A 112 -1.18 -21.75 5.40
C TRP A 112 -0.36 -23.05 5.32
N ALA A 113 0.44 -23.19 4.27
CA ALA A 113 1.49 -24.20 4.27
C ALA A 113 2.56 -23.84 5.30
N ASP A 114 3.33 -24.84 5.75
CA ASP A 114 4.30 -24.64 6.82
C ASP A 114 5.38 -23.64 6.37
N GLY A 115 5.59 -22.61 7.20
CA GLY A 115 6.52 -21.52 6.92
C GLY A 115 6.04 -20.52 5.87
N VAL A 116 4.77 -20.56 5.44
CA VAL A 116 4.21 -19.65 4.44
C VAL A 116 3.31 -18.59 5.07
N GLY A 117 3.40 -17.35 4.58
CA GLY A 117 2.60 -16.22 5.04
C GLY A 117 3.12 -15.56 6.31
N GLU A 118 4.40 -15.79 6.66
CA GLU A 118 5.03 -15.22 7.85
C GLU A 118 5.41 -13.74 7.65
N GLU A 119 5.64 -13.33 6.39
CA GLU A 119 6.04 -11.97 6.04
C GLU A 119 5.45 -11.51 4.70
N ASN A 120 5.41 -10.19 4.49
CA ASN A 120 5.09 -9.62 3.19
C ASN A 120 6.25 -9.80 2.22
N PHE A 121 5.92 -9.99 0.95
CA PHE A 121 6.84 -10.28 -0.16
C PHE A 121 7.64 -11.57 0.01
N GLN A 122 7.15 -12.53 0.79
CA GLN A 122 7.72 -13.86 0.85
C GLN A 122 7.63 -14.53 -0.53
N ARG A 123 8.78 -14.92 -1.10
CA ARG A 123 8.85 -15.62 -2.39
C ARG A 123 8.41 -17.07 -2.25
N ILE A 124 7.54 -17.53 -3.15
CA ILE A 124 7.07 -18.90 -3.28
C ILE A 124 7.39 -19.41 -4.69
N PRO A 125 8.22 -20.45 -4.84
CA PRO A 125 8.48 -21.09 -6.12
C PRO A 125 7.21 -21.64 -6.80
N ALA A 126 7.22 -21.67 -8.13
CA ALA A 126 6.17 -22.28 -8.93
C ALA A 126 5.84 -23.72 -8.46
N GLY A 127 4.56 -24.01 -8.30
CA GLY A 127 4.05 -25.33 -7.90
C GLY A 127 4.16 -25.65 -6.40
N GLN A 128 4.85 -24.83 -5.60
CA GLN A 128 4.88 -25.02 -4.16
C GLN A 128 3.54 -24.62 -3.53
N PRO A 129 2.96 -25.43 -2.62
CA PRO A 129 1.74 -25.07 -1.91
C PRO A 129 1.91 -23.77 -1.12
N ILE A 130 1.02 -22.82 -1.37
CA ILE A 130 0.85 -21.60 -0.56
C ILE A 130 0.03 -21.94 0.69
N GLY A 131 -0.97 -22.80 0.52
CA GLY A 131 -1.83 -23.29 1.59
C GLY A 131 -2.78 -24.36 1.11
N PHE A 132 -3.80 -24.62 1.93
CA PHE A 132 -4.73 -25.74 1.78
C PHE A 132 -6.14 -25.22 1.99
N ILE A 133 -7.03 -25.48 1.03
CA ILE A 133 -8.45 -25.07 1.08
C ILE A 133 -9.28 -26.27 1.55
N GLY A 134 -10.13 -26.07 2.54
CA GLY A 134 -10.97 -27.13 3.12
C GLY A 134 -10.57 -27.54 4.54
N SER A 135 -11.43 -28.30 5.21
CA SER A 135 -11.13 -28.88 6.53
C SER A 135 -10.09 -30.00 6.38
N GLY A 136 -8.98 -29.92 7.14
CA GLY A 136 -7.90 -30.94 7.15
C GLY A 136 -6.83 -30.74 6.06
N GLU A 137 -6.27 -31.84 5.53
CA GLU A 137 -5.31 -31.84 4.41
C GLU A 137 -6.04 -31.81 3.05
N SER A 138 -6.92 -30.83 2.86
CA SER A 138 -7.70 -30.68 1.63
C SER A 138 -7.04 -29.70 0.64
N GLN A 139 -7.30 -29.95 -0.65
CA GLN A 139 -6.80 -29.32 -1.89
C GLN A 139 -5.69 -28.26 -1.74
N PRO A 140 -4.46 -28.53 -2.23
CA PRO A 140 -3.39 -27.54 -2.22
C PRO A 140 -3.74 -26.35 -3.11
N PHE A 141 -3.64 -25.15 -2.54
CA PHE A 141 -3.63 -23.91 -3.29
C PHE A 141 -2.19 -23.57 -3.66
N ALA A 142 -1.88 -23.64 -4.96
CA ALA A 142 -0.58 -23.36 -5.54
C ALA A 142 -0.75 -22.67 -6.90
N VAL A 143 0.27 -21.95 -7.35
CA VAL A 143 0.30 -21.31 -8.67
C VAL A 143 1.42 -21.88 -9.53
N GLY A 144 1.26 -21.85 -10.85
CA GLY A 144 2.24 -22.39 -11.81
C GLY A 144 3.44 -21.47 -12.11
N TYR A 145 3.64 -20.42 -11.31
CA TYR A 145 4.69 -19.42 -11.50
C TYR A 145 5.28 -19.00 -10.15
N ASP A 146 6.50 -18.45 -10.17
CA ASP A 146 7.10 -17.87 -8.97
C ASP A 146 6.28 -16.66 -8.50
N ALA A 147 5.81 -16.71 -7.25
CA ALA A 147 4.95 -15.68 -6.68
C ALA A 147 5.59 -15.03 -5.45
N HIS A 148 5.07 -13.86 -5.08
CA HIS A 148 5.37 -13.20 -3.82
C HIS A 148 4.05 -12.99 -3.07
N ILE A 149 3.99 -13.40 -1.80
CA ILE A 149 2.79 -13.22 -0.99
C ILE A 149 2.77 -11.80 -0.44
N VAL A 150 1.68 -11.07 -0.64
CA VAL A 150 1.47 -9.75 -0.05
C VAL A 150 0.18 -9.75 0.77
N PHE A 151 0.21 -9.06 1.90
CA PHE A 151 -0.85 -8.98 2.92
C PHE A 151 -1.32 -10.34 3.47
N PRO A 152 -0.42 -11.24 3.93
CA PRO A 152 -0.86 -12.45 4.61
C PRO A 152 -1.65 -12.06 5.86
N LYS A 153 -2.90 -12.54 5.96
CA LYS A 153 -3.77 -12.29 7.10
C LYS A 153 -3.62 -13.41 8.13
N ILE A 154 -3.51 -13.03 9.40
CA ILE A 154 -3.67 -13.97 10.51
C ILE A 154 -5.14 -14.41 10.63
N PRO A 155 -5.41 -15.61 11.19
CA PRO A 155 -6.78 -16.12 11.33
C PRO A 155 -7.77 -15.15 12.00
N ALA A 156 -7.30 -14.33 12.94
CA ALA A 156 -8.13 -13.33 13.63
C ALA A 156 -8.67 -12.21 12.70
N LEU A 157 -8.08 -12.01 11.52
CA LEU A 157 -8.48 -11.00 10.54
C LEU A 157 -9.19 -11.61 9.32
N TRP A 158 -9.49 -12.90 9.36
CA TRP A 158 -10.15 -13.60 8.26
C TRP A 158 -11.63 -13.25 8.20
N LYS A 159 -12.09 -12.92 6.99
CA LYS A 159 -13.51 -12.73 6.67
C LYS A 159 -13.90 -13.76 5.63
N ILE A 160 -14.96 -14.51 5.92
CA ILE A 160 -15.50 -15.51 5.00
C ILE A 160 -16.34 -14.78 3.94
N GLY A 161 -16.13 -15.10 2.66
CA GLY A 161 -16.99 -14.65 1.56
C GLY A 161 -16.79 -13.20 1.09
N SER A 162 -15.78 -12.48 1.60
CA SER A 162 -15.40 -11.13 1.12
C SER A 162 -14.41 -11.18 -0.02
#